data_AF-A0AAU1P9L7-F1
#
_entry.id   AF-A0AAU1P9L7-F1
#
_cell.length_a   1.000
_cell.length_b   1.000
_cell.length_c   1.000
_cell.angle_alpha   90.00
_cell.angle_beta   90.00
_cell.angle_gamma   90.00
#
_symmetry.space_group_name_H-M   'P 1'
#
loop_
_entity.id
_entity.type
_entity.pdbx_description
1 polymer ?
#
loop_
_entity_poly.entity_id
_entity_poly.type
_entity_poly.pdbx_seq_one_letter_code
_entity_poly.pdbx_strand_id
1 'polypeptide(L)'
;MNDEPVIARIRLNPYSRDVQRDLRDATEMHRTVMRMVPDGLGESPRSQAGLLYRLDETDTTSALLVQANRLDPAGLPAGYGQADLKSLAPMFTALRKGLAVRYRIVLNPAKRERLTLEAKGKRGRIVPLSGADADQWWLRRAAESGLQVHILTPTNMPPVRTRSRTPTACGTA
;
A
#
# COMPACT_ATOMS: atom_id res chain seq x y z
N MET A 1 23.33 13.43 5.01
CA MET A 1 22.06 14.16 4.77
C MET A 1 20.97 13.25 5.27
N ASN A 2 20.27 13.62 6.35
CA ASN A 2 19.22 12.77 6.91
C ASN A 2 18.04 12.77 5.92
N ASP A 3 17.84 11.65 5.23
CA ASP A 3 16.63 11.40 4.46
C ASP A 3 15.51 11.08 5.45
N GLU A 4 14.98 12.14 6.04
CA GLU A 4 13.84 12.04 6.92
C GLU A 4 12.59 11.79 6.07
N PRO A 5 11.84 10.71 6.35
CA PRO A 5 10.67 10.37 5.57
C PRO A 5 9.63 11.50 5.59
N VAL A 6 9.05 11.77 4.44
CA VAL A 6 8.01 12.78 4.23
C VAL A 6 6.69 12.11 3.89
N ILE A 7 5.59 12.78 4.22
CA ILE A 7 4.24 12.44 3.79
C ILE A 7 3.65 13.58 2.97
N ALA A 8 3.08 13.26 1.82
CA ALA A 8 2.29 14.15 1.00
C ALA A 8 0.81 13.75 1.09
N ARG A 9 -0.06 14.73 1.32
CA ARG A 9 -1.51 14.58 1.18
C ARG A 9 -1.95 15.26 -0.10
N ILE A 10 -2.43 14.48 -1.06
CA ILE A 10 -2.87 14.95 -2.37
C ILE A 10 -4.40 14.95 -2.38
N ARG A 11 -5.01 16.14 -2.46
CA ARG A 11 -6.44 16.28 -2.76
C ARG A 11 -6.63 16.06 -4.25
N LEU A 12 -7.19 14.92 -4.64
CA LEU A 12 -7.35 14.54 -6.03
C LEU A 12 -8.41 15.42 -6.72
N ASN A 13 -8.17 15.79 -7.96
CA ASN A 13 -9.15 16.47 -8.80
C ASN A 13 -10.06 15.45 -9.48
N PRO A 14 -11.36 15.34 -9.11
CA PRO A 14 -12.26 14.33 -9.67
C PRO A 14 -12.53 14.52 -11.17
N TYR A 15 -12.31 15.74 -11.70
CA TYR A 15 -12.49 16.05 -13.12
C TYR A 15 -11.26 15.71 -13.97
N SER A 16 -10.13 15.34 -13.37
CA SER A 16 -8.92 14.95 -14.10
C SER A 16 -9.04 13.53 -14.64
N ARG A 17 -8.78 13.36 -15.95
CA ARG A 17 -8.74 12.04 -16.58
C ARG A 17 -7.62 11.15 -16.04
N ASP A 18 -6.48 11.76 -15.68
CA ASP A 18 -5.37 11.02 -15.06
C ASP A 18 -5.78 10.46 -13.70
N VAL A 19 -6.48 11.24 -12.88
CA VAL A 19 -7.02 10.77 -11.60
C VAL A 19 -8.00 9.62 -11.81
N GLN A 20 -8.94 9.76 -12.76
CA GLN A 20 -9.93 8.71 -13.04
C GLN A 20 -9.29 7.41 -13.55
N ARG A 21 -8.22 7.50 -14.34
CA ARG A 21 -7.42 6.34 -14.77
C ARG A 21 -6.76 5.68 -13.56
N ASP A 22 -6.08 6.47 -12.74
CA ASP A 22 -5.27 5.97 -11.63
C ASP A 22 -6.14 5.36 -10.51
N LEU A 23 -7.34 5.90 -10.27
CA LEU A 23 -8.32 5.32 -9.34
C LEU A 23 -8.82 3.93 -9.78
N ARG A 24 -8.81 3.64 -11.09
CA ARG A 24 -9.25 2.34 -11.64
C ARG A 24 -8.13 1.30 -11.69
N ASP A 25 -6.87 1.73 -11.76
CA ASP A 25 -5.71 0.84 -11.82
C ASP A 25 -4.61 1.29 -10.86
N ALA A 26 -4.43 0.51 -9.79
CA ALA A 26 -3.38 0.72 -8.81
C ALA A 26 -1.96 0.72 -9.43
N THR A 27 -1.75 0.07 -10.57
CA THR A 27 -0.49 0.09 -11.31
C THR A 27 -0.24 1.46 -11.91
N GLU A 28 -1.25 2.08 -12.51
CA GLU A 28 -1.13 3.45 -13.05
C GLU A 28 -0.98 4.47 -11.92
N MET A 29 -1.75 4.33 -10.83
CA MET A 29 -1.55 5.12 -9.61
C MET A 29 -0.11 5.05 -9.13
N HIS A 30 0.45 3.83 -9.02
CA HIS A 30 1.83 3.66 -8.60
C HIS A 30 2.83 4.35 -9.55
N ARG A 31 2.62 4.27 -10.87
CA ARG A 31 3.45 4.95 -11.86
C ARG A 31 3.40 6.47 -11.71
N THR A 32 2.21 7.04 -11.52
CA THR A 32 2.05 8.49 -11.31
C THR A 32 2.77 8.94 -10.04
N VAL A 33 2.57 8.23 -8.94
CA VAL A 33 3.19 8.59 -7.66
C VAL A 33 4.72 8.40 -7.70
N MET A 34 5.24 7.41 -8.44
CA MET A 34 6.69 7.26 -8.64
C MET A 34 7.34 8.46 -9.33
N ARG A 35 6.59 9.27 -10.09
CA ARG A 35 7.12 10.52 -10.68
C ARG A 35 7.45 11.59 -9.64
N MET A 36 6.87 11.48 -8.45
CA MET A 36 7.19 12.38 -7.32
C MET A 36 8.49 11.98 -6.63
N VAL A 37 9.08 10.84 -6.97
CA VAL A 37 10.32 10.37 -6.36
C VAL A 37 11.49 10.80 -7.25
N PRO A 38 12.62 11.28 -6.69
CA PRO A 38 13.78 11.67 -7.49
C PRO A 38 14.35 10.50 -8.31
N ASP A 39 14.90 10.84 -9.48
CA ASP A 39 15.62 9.90 -10.33
C ASP A 39 16.96 9.46 -9.72
N GLY A 40 17.58 8.42 -10.31
CA GLY A 40 18.93 7.99 -9.92
C GLY A 40 18.99 7.04 -8.72
N LEU A 41 17.88 6.40 -8.35
CA LEU A 41 17.79 5.47 -7.22
C LEU A 41 18.40 4.06 -7.47
N GLY A 42 19.24 3.91 -8.49
CA GLY A 42 19.96 2.66 -8.79
C GLY A 42 19.06 1.50 -9.24
N GLU A 43 19.52 0.26 -8.98
CA GLU A 43 18.90 -0.97 -9.52
C GLU A 43 17.54 -1.31 -8.89
N SER A 44 17.22 -0.77 -7.71
CA SER A 44 15.94 -1.01 -7.03
C SER A 44 15.25 0.29 -6.58
N PRO A 45 14.81 1.14 -7.54
CA PRO A 45 14.27 2.46 -7.24
C PRO A 45 13.15 2.44 -6.20
N ARG A 46 12.26 1.45 -6.29
CA ARG A 46 11.15 1.29 -5.34
C ARG A 46 11.62 1.04 -3.90
N SER A 47 12.61 0.18 -3.71
CA SER A 47 13.12 -0.16 -2.38
C SER A 47 13.88 1.03 -1.79
N GLN A 48 14.65 1.72 -2.62
CA GLN A 48 15.46 2.87 -2.21
C GLN A 48 14.60 4.11 -1.93
N ALA A 49 13.51 4.30 -2.66
CA ALA A 49 12.55 5.38 -2.43
C ALA A 49 11.77 5.23 -1.11
N GLY A 50 11.55 3.99 -0.67
CA GLY A 50 10.63 3.70 0.43
C GLY A 50 9.18 4.11 0.13
N LEU A 51 8.79 4.13 -1.16
CA LEU A 51 7.51 4.67 -1.58
C LEU A 51 6.33 3.78 -1.13
N LEU A 52 5.45 4.36 -0.32
CA LEU A 52 4.17 3.81 0.09
C LEU A 52 3.06 4.81 -0.23
N TYR A 53 1.88 4.32 -0.58
CA TYR A 53 0.71 5.18 -0.73
C TYR A 53 -0.53 4.48 -0.21
N ARG A 54 -1.52 5.29 0.18
CA ARG A 54 -2.86 4.85 0.56
C ARG A 54 -3.88 5.82 0.00
N LEU A 55 -4.92 5.28 -0.61
CA LEU A 55 -6.09 6.04 -1.00
C LEU A 55 -7.08 6.08 0.17
N ASP A 56 -7.48 7.29 0.56
CA ASP A 56 -8.56 7.53 1.51
C ASP A 56 -9.75 8.09 0.74
N GLU A 57 -10.74 7.23 0.49
CA GLU A 57 -12.02 7.61 -0.10
C GLU A 57 -13.04 7.85 1.01
N THR A 58 -13.64 9.03 0.98
CA THR A 58 -14.83 9.38 1.76
C THR A 58 -15.92 9.78 0.79
N ASP A 59 -17.17 9.81 1.25
CA ASP A 59 -18.33 10.15 0.40
C ASP A 59 -18.19 11.50 -0.32
N THR A 60 -17.39 12.41 0.23
CA THR A 60 -17.23 13.78 -0.28
C THR A 60 -15.83 14.09 -0.83
N THR A 61 -14.80 13.31 -0.46
CA THR A 61 -13.41 13.59 -0.86
C THR A 61 -12.58 12.32 -1.06
N SER A 62 -11.77 12.31 -2.12
CA SER A 62 -10.74 11.29 -2.35
C SER A 62 -9.38 11.93 -2.12
N ALA A 63 -8.69 11.48 -1.07
CA ALA A 63 -7.35 11.95 -0.75
C ALA A 63 -6.34 10.82 -0.96
N LEU A 64 -5.24 11.12 -1.63
CA LEU A 64 -4.12 10.19 -1.79
C LEU A 64 -3.02 10.59 -0.80
N LEU A 65 -2.73 9.71 0.15
CA LEU A 65 -1.59 9.84 1.05
C LEU A 65 -0.40 9.11 0.46
N VAL A 66 0.72 9.80 0.31
CA VAL A 66 1.97 9.26 -0.23
C VAL A 66 3.07 9.47 0.80
N GLN A 67 3.83 8.44 1.11
CA GLN A 67 4.98 8.49 1.99
C GLN A 67 6.21 7.98 1.25
N ALA A 68 7.34 8.69 1.35
CA ALA A 68 8.62 8.24 0.83
C ALA A 68 9.77 8.91 1.58
N ASN A 69 11.01 8.51 1.30
CA ASN A 69 12.21 9.16 1.83
C ASN A 69 12.33 10.61 1.32
N ARG A 70 11.98 10.85 0.05
CA ARG A 70 11.89 12.17 -0.57
C ARG A 70 10.71 12.21 -1.54
N LEU A 71 10.02 13.34 -1.59
CA LEU A 71 8.93 13.60 -2.53
C LEU A 71 9.07 15.00 -3.12
N ASP A 72 8.89 15.09 -4.44
CA ASP A 72 8.74 16.32 -5.19
C ASP A 72 7.32 16.41 -5.78
N PRO A 73 6.49 17.35 -5.29
CA PRO A 73 5.14 17.59 -5.81
C PRO A 73 5.11 17.97 -7.29
N ALA A 74 6.19 18.55 -7.82
CA ALA A 74 6.26 18.98 -9.20
C ALA A 74 6.21 17.80 -10.19
N GLY A 75 6.46 16.57 -9.73
CA GLY A 75 6.32 15.35 -10.53
C GLY A 75 4.88 14.95 -10.84
N LEU A 76 3.88 15.56 -10.19
CA LEU A 76 2.47 15.27 -10.46
C LEU A 76 2.00 15.87 -11.79
N PRO A 77 1.11 15.18 -12.54
CA PRO A 77 0.50 15.76 -13.73
C PRO A 77 -0.23 17.07 -13.42
N ALA A 78 -0.21 17.99 -14.38
CA ALA A 78 -0.91 19.26 -14.26
C ALA A 78 -2.42 19.02 -14.02
N GLY A 79 -2.98 19.66 -12.99
CA GLY A 79 -4.38 19.51 -12.64
C GLY A 79 -4.75 18.16 -11.99
N TYR A 80 -3.77 17.33 -11.61
CA TYR A 80 -4.01 16.07 -10.88
C TYR A 80 -4.60 16.30 -9.48
N GLY A 81 -4.18 17.37 -8.81
CA GLY A 81 -4.64 17.70 -7.47
C GLY A 81 -3.70 18.66 -6.77
N GLN A 82 -4.01 18.95 -5.51
CA GLN A 82 -3.16 19.77 -4.65
C GLN A 82 -2.45 18.90 -3.61
N ALA A 83 -1.12 18.94 -3.61
CA ALA A 83 -0.27 18.19 -2.69
C ALA A 83 0.23 19.07 -1.54
N ASP A 84 -0.10 18.69 -0.30
CA ASP A 84 0.46 19.29 0.91
C ASP A 84 1.53 18.36 1.48
N LEU A 85 2.77 18.84 1.65
CA LEU A 85 3.89 18.03 2.16
C LEU A 85 4.17 18.32 3.65
N LYS A 86 4.55 17.27 4.38
CA LYS A 86 4.93 17.35 5.79
C LYS A 86 6.04 16.35 6.12
N SER A 87 7.02 16.77 6.93
CA SER A 87 8.02 15.85 7.49
C SER A 87 7.39 14.94 8.55
N LEU A 88 7.75 13.66 8.52
CA LEU A 88 7.38 12.69 9.57
C LEU A 88 8.41 12.63 10.71
N ALA A 89 9.56 13.29 10.60
CA ALA A 89 10.60 13.23 11.63
C ALA A 89 10.15 13.61 13.04
N PRO A 90 9.31 14.64 13.25
CA PRO A 90 8.81 14.95 14.59
C PRO A 90 7.98 13.80 15.18
N MET A 91 7.21 13.10 14.34
CA MET A 91 6.44 11.94 14.77
C MET A 91 7.37 10.80 15.17
N PHE A 92 8.36 10.46 14.34
CA PHE A 92 9.32 9.39 14.63
C PHE A 92 10.17 9.68 15.87
N THR A 93 10.57 10.93 16.07
CA THR A 93 11.31 11.36 17.26
C THR A 93 10.49 11.20 18.54
N ALA A 94 9.17 11.37 18.46
CA ALA A 94 8.27 11.20 19.62
C ALA A 94 7.93 9.73 19.95
N LEU A 95 8.18 8.79 19.03
CA LEU A 95 7.91 7.37 19.24
C LEU A 95 8.87 6.80 20.29
N ARG A 96 8.28 6.22 21.35
CA ARG A 96 8.99 5.57 22.43
C ARG A 96 8.25 4.31 22.84
N LYS A 97 8.98 3.34 23.41
CA LYS A 97 8.40 2.09 23.91
C LYS A 97 7.26 2.39 24.88
N GLY A 98 6.12 1.72 24.71
CA GLY A 98 4.92 1.89 25.54
C GLY A 98 4.01 3.05 25.14
N LEU A 99 4.37 3.87 24.14
CA LEU A 99 3.46 4.91 23.64
C LEU A 99 2.29 4.27 22.87
N ALA A 100 1.07 4.50 23.35
CA ALA A 100 -0.13 4.11 22.62
C ALA A 100 -0.32 5.02 21.40
N VAL A 101 -0.40 4.42 20.22
CA VAL A 101 -0.61 5.15 18.96
C VAL A 101 -1.80 4.58 18.21
N ARG A 102 -2.53 5.47 17.55
CA ARG A 102 -3.55 5.08 16.57
C ARG A 102 -2.91 5.10 15.20
N TYR A 103 -3.09 4.02 14.45
CA TYR A 103 -2.62 3.92 13.07
C TYR A 103 -3.69 3.26 12.21
N ARG A 104 -3.57 3.47 10.90
CA ARG A 104 -4.39 2.81 9.89
C ARG A 104 -3.46 2.33 8.78
N ILE A 105 -3.63 1.07 8.39
CA ILE A 105 -2.82 0.44 7.34
C ILE A 105 -3.73 -0.33 6.39
N VAL A 106 -3.29 -0.40 5.14
CA VAL A 106 -3.85 -1.28 4.13
C VAL A 106 -2.84 -2.40 3.91
N LEU A 107 -3.32 -3.63 3.93
CA LEU A 107 -2.48 -4.83 3.87
C LEU A 107 -2.98 -5.79 2.81
N ASN A 108 -2.11 -6.69 2.38
CA ASN A 108 -2.47 -7.89 1.63
C ASN A 108 -2.12 -9.14 2.46
N PRO A 109 -2.99 -9.55 3.40
CA PRO A 109 -2.79 -10.75 4.19
C PRO A 109 -2.73 -11.96 3.27
N ALA A 110 -1.61 -12.66 3.25
CA ALA A 110 -1.43 -13.82 2.38
C ALA A 110 -0.57 -14.89 3.05
N LYS A 111 -0.87 -16.15 2.74
CA LYS A 111 -0.05 -17.31 3.09
C LYS A 111 0.44 -18.01 1.84
N ARG A 112 1.62 -18.61 1.93
CA ARG A 112 2.10 -19.55 0.92
C ARG A 112 1.60 -20.94 1.29
N GLU A 113 0.92 -21.61 0.36
CA GLU A 113 0.51 -23.00 0.54
C GLU A 113 1.73 -23.89 0.81
N ARG A 114 1.59 -24.79 1.77
CA ARG A 114 2.58 -25.82 2.04
C ARG A 114 2.29 -26.98 1.09
N LEU A 115 3.22 -27.26 0.18
CA LEU A 115 3.11 -28.38 -0.74
C LEU A 115 3.44 -29.70 -0.01
N THR A 116 2.87 -30.80 -0.50
CA THR A 116 3.15 -32.16 -0.03
C THR A 116 4.61 -32.55 -0.33
N LEU A 117 5.11 -33.57 0.38
CA LEU A 117 6.48 -34.07 0.24
C LEU A 117 6.80 -34.53 -1.20
N GLU A 118 5.78 -34.94 -1.96
CA GLU A 118 5.87 -35.37 -3.36
C GLU A 118 6.15 -34.21 -4.34
N ALA A 119 5.82 -32.97 -3.97
CA ALA A 119 6.08 -31.77 -4.76
C ALA A 119 7.34 -31.00 -4.29
N LYS A 120 8.34 -31.75 -3.81
CA LYS A 120 9.62 -31.24 -3.32
C LYS A 120 10.28 -30.33 -4.36
N GLY A 121 10.69 -29.13 -3.96
CA GLY A 121 11.34 -28.14 -4.83
C GLY A 121 10.40 -27.15 -5.53
N LYS A 122 9.09 -27.35 -5.50
CA LYS A 122 8.12 -26.36 -6.02
C LYS A 122 7.77 -25.34 -4.93
N ARG A 123 7.56 -24.09 -5.34
CA ARG A 123 7.04 -23.03 -4.46
C ARG A 123 5.50 -23.10 -4.49
N GLY A 124 4.88 -23.27 -3.32
CA GLY A 124 3.42 -23.25 -3.21
C GLY A 124 2.80 -21.92 -3.64
N ARG A 125 1.52 -21.96 -3.99
CA ARG A 125 0.76 -20.77 -4.42
C ARG A 125 0.62 -19.80 -3.26
N ILE A 126 0.64 -18.50 -3.56
CA ILE A 126 0.28 -17.46 -2.61
C ILE A 126 -1.26 -17.34 -2.62
N VAL A 127 -1.87 -17.54 -1.46
CA VAL A 127 -3.32 -17.47 -1.26
C VAL A 127 -3.64 -16.32 -0.33
N PRO A 128 -4.57 -15.42 -0.71
CA PRO A 128 -5.01 -14.35 0.17
C PRO A 128 -5.78 -14.92 1.37
N LEU A 129 -5.62 -14.28 2.52
CA LEU A 129 -6.35 -14.56 3.75
C LEU A 129 -7.46 -13.53 3.92
N SER A 130 -8.56 -13.93 4.56
CA SER A 130 -9.73 -13.08 4.81
C SER A 130 -10.34 -13.38 6.17
N GLY A 131 -11.09 -12.43 6.74
CA GLY A 131 -11.75 -12.58 8.03
C GLY A 131 -10.74 -12.83 9.17
N ALA A 132 -11.08 -13.70 10.11
CA ALA A 132 -10.27 -13.98 11.30
C ALA A 132 -8.83 -14.43 10.97
N ASP A 133 -8.61 -15.13 9.85
CA ASP A 133 -7.28 -15.54 9.41
C ASP A 133 -6.39 -14.32 9.06
N ALA A 134 -6.99 -13.29 8.46
CA ALA A 134 -6.30 -12.04 8.14
C ALA A 134 -5.96 -11.25 9.41
N ASP A 135 -6.88 -11.22 10.38
CA ASP A 135 -6.67 -10.55 11.66
C ASP A 135 -5.52 -11.21 12.44
N GLN A 136 -5.53 -12.54 12.54
CA GLN A 136 -4.46 -13.32 13.17
C GLN A 136 -3.13 -13.16 12.44
N TRP A 137 -3.16 -13.09 11.10
CA TRP A 137 -1.97 -12.79 10.32
C TRP A 137 -1.38 -11.43 10.68
N TRP A 138 -2.21 -10.39 10.83
CA TRP A 138 -1.74 -9.06 11.22
C TRP A 138 -1.22 -9.03 12.65
N LEU A 139 -1.92 -9.64 13.61
CA LEU A 139 -1.49 -9.68 15.01
C LEU A 139 -0.07 -10.25 15.16
N ARG A 140 0.25 -11.33 14.42
CA ARG A 140 1.60 -11.90 14.40
C ARG A 140 2.62 -10.93 13.81
N ARG A 141 2.32 -10.33 12.65
CA ARG A 141 3.23 -9.36 12.00
C ARG A 141 3.48 -8.11 12.83
N ALA A 142 2.45 -7.62 13.52
CA ALA A 142 2.55 -6.50 14.45
C ALA A 142 3.51 -6.85 15.59
N ALA A 143 3.32 -8.01 16.23
CA ALA A 143 4.19 -8.46 17.32
C ALA A 143 5.65 -8.66 16.88
N GLU A 144 5.88 -9.28 15.71
CA GLU A 144 7.22 -9.42 15.09
C GLU A 144 7.90 -8.07 14.84
N SER A 145 7.11 -7.01 14.62
CA SER A 145 7.59 -5.65 14.37
C SER A 145 7.67 -4.79 15.64
N GLY A 146 7.46 -5.37 16.83
CA GLY A 146 7.49 -4.66 18.11
C GLY A 146 6.23 -3.85 18.44
N LEU A 147 5.13 -4.06 17.71
CA LEU A 147 3.84 -3.43 17.97
C LEU A 147 2.96 -4.35 18.81
N GLN A 148 2.40 -3.81 19.89
CA GLN A 148 1.35 -4.46 20.67
C GLN A 148 -0.01 -3.90 20.24
N VAL A 149 -0.86 -4.73 19.63
CA VAL A 149 -2.19 -4.32 19.18
C VAL A 149 -3.16 -4.34 20.36
N HIS A 150 -3.71 -3.18 20.72
CA HIS A 150 -4.73 -3.07 21.78
C HIS A 150 -6.15 -3.23 21.25
N ILE A 151 -6.45 -2.56 20.12
CA ILE A 151 -7.77 -2.57 19.48
C ILE A 151 -7.53 -2.78 17.99
N LEU A 152 -8.25 -3.73 17.40
CA LEU A 152 -8.25 -3.99 15.96
C LEU A 152 -9.65 -3.72 15.42
N THR A 153 -9.74 -2.83 14.44
CA THR A 153 -10.98 -2.54 13.71
C THR A 153 -10.76 -2.91 12.25
N PRO A 154 -11.03 -4.17 11.85
CA PRO A 154 -10.81 -4.60 10.49
C PRO A 154 -11.85 -3.96 9.55
N THR A 155 -11.39 -3.49 8.39
CA THR A 155 -12.24 -3.03 7.30
C THR A 155 -11.94 -3.90 6.09
N ASN A 156 -12.95 -4.63 5.61
CA ASN A 156 -12.77 -5.47 4.44
C ASN A 156 -12.69 -4.58 3.20
N MET A 157 -11.67 -4.80 2.37
CA MET A 157 -11.51 -4.06 1.12
C MET A 157 -11.66 -4.99 -0.07
N PRO A 158 -12.22 -4.51 -1.19
CA PRO A 158 -12.24 -5.27 -2.42
C PRO A 158 -10.80 -5.58 -2.89
N PRO A 159 -10.57 -6.73 -3.53
CA PRO A 159 -9.26 -7.06 -4.06
C PRO A 159 -8.87 -6.08 -5.17
N VAL A 160 -7.65 -5.53 -5.08
CA VAL A 160 -7.09 -4.60 -6.08
C VAL A 160 -7.06 -5.21 -7.49
N ARG A 161 -6.89 -6.52 -7.58
CA ARG A 161 -7.01 -7.27 -8.83
C ARG A 161 -8.16 -8.26 -8.71
N THR A 162 -9.17 -8.09 -9.55
CA THR A 162 -10.14 -9.15 -9.78
C THR A 162 -9.41 -10.34 -10.39
N ARG A 163 -9.59 -11.54 -9.84
CA ARG A 163 -9.07 -12.75 -10.50
C ARG A 163 -9.75 -12.83 -11.86
N SER A 164 -8.98 -12.78 -12.94
CA SER A 164 -9.48 -13.16 -14.25
C SER A 164 -10.07 -14.57 -14.11
N ARG A 165 -11.39 -14.68 -14.29
CA ARG A 165 -12.09 -15.96 -14.29
C ARG A 165 -11.49 -16.75 -15.46
N THR A 166 -10.62 -17.73 -15.18
CA THR A 166 -10.20 -18.67 -16.21
C THR A 166 -11.48 -19.33 -16.72
N PRO A 167 -11.79 -19.29 -18.03
CA PRO A 167 -12.97 -19.95 -18.53
C PRO A 167 -12.81 -21.44 -18.23
N THR A 168 -13.75 -21.99 -17.46
CA THR A 168 -13.89 -23.41 -17.24
C THR A 168 -14.00 -24.05 -18.62
N ALA A 169 -13.02 -24.86 -19.00
CA ALA A 169 -13.12 -25.67 -20.20
C ALA A 169 -14.36 -26.56 -20.04
N CYS A 170 -15.38 -26.26 -20.83
CA CYS A 170 -16.57 -27.11 -20.96
C CYS A 170 -16.10 -28.41 -21.63
N GLY A 171 -15.98 -29.48 -20.85
CA GLY A 171 -15.81 -30.83 -21.38
C GLY A 171 -17.17 -31.30 -21.88
N THR A 172 -17.35 -31.35 -23.20
CA THR A 172 -18.41 -32.13 -23.82
C THR A 172 -17.96 -33.58 -23.89
N ALA A 173 -18.80 -34.46 -23.34
CA ALA A 173 -18.77 -35.91 -23.49
C ALA A 173 -19.06 -36.34 -24.93
#